data_AF-A0A535HQX5-F1
#
_entry.id   AF-A0A535HQX5-F1
#
_cell.length_a   1.000
_cell.length_b   1.000
_cell.length_c   1.000
_cell.angle_alpha   90.00
_cell.angle_beta   90.00
_cell.angle_gamma   90.00
#
_symmetry.space_group_name_H-M   'P 1'
#
loop_
_entity.id
_entity.type
_entity.pdbx_description
1 polymer ?
#
loop_
_entity_poly.entity_id
_entity_poly.type
_entity_poly.pdbx_seq_one_letter_code
_entity_poly.pdbx_strand_id
1 'polypeptide(L)' 'MNYFTRHVARLFRPRLNDEEGQGMVEYALILVLIAVVVIVILQIVGSQVNNVFSNVSNGLNQ' A
#
# COMPACT_ATOMS: atom_id res chain seq x y z
N MET A 1 22.61 -13.60 45.99
CA MET A 1 21.69 -13.72 44.83
C MET A 1 21.91 -15.11 44.23
N ASN A 2 20.96 -16.03 44.44
CA ASN A 2 21.16 -17.47 44.18
C ASN A 2 21.25 -17.78 42.67
N TYR A 3 22.19 -18.65 42.27
CA TYR A 3 22.36 -19.12 40.88
C TYR A 3 21.10 -19.80 40.30
N PHE A 4 20.23 -20.29 41.19
CA PHE A 4 18.95 -20.91 40.84
C PHE A 4 17.99 -19.93 40.15
N THR A 5 17.99 -18.65 40.54
CA THR A 5 17.04 -17.65 40.03
C THR A 5 17.26 -17.34 38.53
N ARG A 6 18.47 -17.56 37.99
CA ARG A 6 18.79 -17.34 36.56
C ARG A 6 18.25 -18.42 35.61
N HIS A 7 17.82 -19.56 36.13
CA HIS A 7 17.32 -20.67 35.31
C HIS A 7 15.80 -20.60 35.09
N VAL A 8 15.05 -20.08 36.07
CA VAL A 8 13.58 -19.95 35.99
C VAL A 8 13.15 -18.77 35.12
N ALA A 9 13.94 -17.69 35.08
CA ALA A 9 13.63 -16.47 34.34
C ALA A 9 13.63 -16.63 32.80
N ARG A 10 14.08 -17.78 32.26
CA ARG A 10 14.08 -18.06 30.81
C ARG A 10 12.80 -18.72 30.29
N LEU A 11 11.90 -19.15 31.18
CA LEU A 11 10.63 -19.79 30.80
C LEU A 11 9.52 -18.78 30.45
N PHE A 12 9.66 -17.52 30.86
CA PHE A 12 8.77 -16.43 30.48
C PHE A 12 9.47 -15.49 29.49
N ARG A 13 9.50 -15.90 28.22
CA ARG A 13 9.67 -14.95 27.11
C ARG A 13 8.28 -14.54 26.64
N PRO A 14 7.82 -13.31 26.88
CA PRO A 14 6.63 -12.82 26.22
C PRO A 14 6.92 -12.74 24.72
N ARG A 15 6.13 -13.40 23.89
CA ARG A 15 6.09 -13.10 22.45
C ARG A 15 5.39 -11.74 22.32
N LEU A 16 6.14 -10.65 22.37
CA LEU A 16 5.59 -9.29 22.19
C LEU A 16 6.02 -8.65 20.87
N ASN A 17 6.70 -9.39 19.98
CA ASN A 17 7.33 -8.81 18.78
C ASN A 17 6.84 -9.41 17.45
N ASP A 18 5.81 -10.27 17.45
CA ASP A 18 5.32 -10.90 16.21
C ASP A 18 4.21 -10.06 15.52
N GLU A 19 3.74 -8.96 16.13
CA GLU A 19 2.58 -8.18 15.63
C GLU A 19 2.97 -6.85 14.95
N GLU A 20 4.19 -6.33 15.15
CA GLU A 20 4.62 -5.06 14.55
C GLU A 20 4.91 -5.16 13.03
N GLY A 21 5.24 -6.35 12.53
CA GLY A 21 5.50 -6.62 11.11
C GLY A 21 4.26 -7.06 10.31
N GLN A 22 3.26 -7.62 10.98
CA GLN A 22 2.08 -8.18 10.31
C GLN A 22 1.16 -7.08 9.74
N GLY A 23 1.03 -5.95 10.45
CA GLY A 23 0.26 -4.79 9.95
C GLY A 23 0.90 -4.10 8.73
N MET A 24 2.23 -4.00 8.65
CA MET A 24 2.90 -3.29 7.56
C MET A 24 2.67 -3.94 6.18
N VAL A 25 2.64 -5.27 6.13
CA VAL A 25 2.38 -5.99 4.88
C VAL A 25 0.93 -5.81 4.44
N GLU A 26 -0.02 -5.83 5.37
CA GLU A 26 -1.45 -5.63 5.08
C GLU A 26 -1.71 -4.23 4.51
N TYR A 27 -1.13 -3.17 5.11
CA TYR A 27 -1.24 -1.81 4.56
C TYR A 27 -0.56 -1.68 3.20
N ALA A 28 0.60 -2.33 2.99
CA ALA A 28 1.27 -2.31 1.70
C ALA A 28 0.42 -2.94 0.59
N LEU A 29 -0.27 -4.05 0.86
CA LEU A 29 -1.17 -4.70 -0.10
C LEU A 29 -2.39 -3.83 -0.46
N ILE A 30 -2.98 -3.13 0.52
CA ILE A 30 -4.07 -2.17 0.28
C ILE A 30 -3.58 -1.00 -0.58
N LEU A 31 -2.39 -0.46 -0.30
CA LEU A 31 -1.81 0.64 -1.08
C LEU A 31 -1.53 0.23 -2.54
N VAL A 32 -1.04 -0.99 -2.78
CA VAL A 32 -0.84 -1.52 -4.13
C VAL A 32 -2.18 -1.67 -4.86
N LEU A 33 -3.21 -2.18 -4.20
CA LEU A 33 -4.54 -2.31 -4.79
C LEU A 33 -5.13 -0.94 -5.20
N ILE A 34 -5.02 0.06 -4.31
CA ILE A 34 -5.46 1.43 -4.62
C ILE A 34 -4.65 2.00 -5.80
N ALA A 35 -3.34 1.80 -5.82
CA ALA A 35 -2.49 2.29 -6.90
C ALA A 35 -2.89 1.72 -8.27
N VAL A 36 -3.19 0.42 -8.36
CA VAL A 36 -3.69 -0.21 -9.59
C VAL A 36 -5.00 0.43 -10.04
N VAL A 37 -5.96 0.60 -9.12
CA VAL A 37 -7.25 1.24 -9.42
C VAL A 37 -7.06 2.66 -9.94
N VAL A 38 -6.19 3.46 -9.30
CA VAL A 38 -5.91 4.84 -9.72
C VAL A 38 -5.30 4.87 -11.12
N ILE A 39 -4.35 3.99 -11.43
CA ILE A 39 -3.74 3.91 -12.78
C ILE A 39 -4.81 3.66 -13.85
N VAL A 40 -5.72 2.70 -13.62
CA VAL A 40 -6.81 2.39 -14.56
C VAL A 40 -7.71 3.61 -14.79
N ILE A 41 -8.08 4.31 -13.72
CA ILE A 41 -8.90 5.53 -13.82
C ILE A 41 -8.16 6.61 -14.63
N LEU A 42 -6.88 6.84 -14.37
CA LEU A 42 -6.08 7.83 -15.09
C LEU A 42 -5.94 7.51 -16.58
N GLN A 43 -5.86 6.24 -16.97
CA GLN A 43 -5.84 5.83 -18.37
C GLN A 43 -7.15 6.19 -19.09
N ILE A 44 -8.29 5.91 -18.46
CA ILE A 44 -9.62 6.21 -19.02
C ILE A 44 -9.81 7.72 -19.14
N VAL A 45 -9.50 8.47 -18.07
CA VAL A 45 -9.61 9.93 -18.06
C VAL A 45 -8.68 10.54 -19.10
N GLY A 46 -7.43 10.06 -19.21
CA GLY A 46 -6.48 10.52 -20.21
C GLY A 46 -7.00 10.35 -21.64
N SER A 47 -7.61 9.19 -21.95
CA SER A 47 -8.22 8.98 -23.27
C SER A 47 -9.37 9.96 -23.54
N GLN A 48 -10.23 10.22 -22.56
CA GLN A 48 -11.34 11.15 -22.73
C GLN A 48 -10.85 12.59 -22.93
N VAL A 49 -9.86 13.03 -22.15
CA VAL A 49 -9.25 14.36 -22.29
C VAL A 49 -8.62 14.52 -23.68
N ASN A 50 -7.89 13.51 -24.17
CA ASN A 50 -7.32 13.54 -25.51
C ASN A 50 -8.40 13.67 -26.59
N ASN A 51 -9.50 12.91 -26.48
CA ASN A 51 -10.60 12.99 -27.43
C ASN A 51 -11.24 14.39 -27.46
N VAL A 52 -11.47 14.98 -26.28
CA VAL A 52 -12.02 16.34 -26.18
C VAL A 52 -11.06 17.37 -26.79
N PHE A 53 -9.76 17.26 -26.49
CA PHE A 53 -8.76 18.16 -27.04
C PHE A 53 -8.66 18.04 -28.57
N SER A 54 -8.66 16.82 -29.11
CA SER A 54 -8.68 16.57 -30.56
C SER A 54 -9.93 17.15 -31.22
N ASN A 55 -11.11 16.99 -30.60
CA ASN A 55 -12.36 17.54 -31.13
C ASN A 55 -12.33 19.07 -31.21
N VAL A 56 -11.83 19.74 -30.17
CA VAL A 56 -11.66 21.20 -30.16
C VAL A 56 -10.64 21.64 -31.20
N SER A 57 -9.48 20.98 -31.28
CA SER A 57 -8.44 21.31 -32.27
C SER A 57 -8.93 21.15 -33.71
N ASN A 58 -9.68 20.08 -33.99
CA ASN A 58 -10.29 19.85 -35.31
C ASN A 58 -11.39 20.86 -35.62
N GLY A 59 -12.13 21.34 -34.61
CA GLY A 59 -13.12 22.39 -34.77
C GLY A 59 -12.52 23.77 -35.06
N LEU A 60 -11.30 24.03 -34.56
CA LEU A 60 -10.57 25.29 -34.81
C LEU A 60 -9.76 25.30 -36.11
N ASN A 61 -9.38 24.12 -36.63
CA ASN A 61 -8.67 23.97 -37.91
C ASN A 61 -9.60 23.83 -39.13
N GLN A 62 -10.91 23.86 -38.93
CA GLN A 62 -11.93 23.97 -39.97
C GLN A 62 -12.31 25.44 -40.18
#